data_AF-A0ABD5F566-F1
#
_entry.id   AF-A0ABD5F566-F1
#
_cell.length_a   1.000
_cell.length_b   1.000
_cell.length_c   1.000
_cell.angle_alpha   90.00
_cell.angle_beta   90.00
_cell.angle_gamma   90.00
#
_symmetry.space_group_name_H-M   'P 1'
#
loop_
_entity.id
_entity.type
_entity.pdbx_description
1 polymer ?
#
loop_
_entity_poly.entity_id
_entity_poly.type
_entity_poly.pdbx_seq_one_letter_code
_entity_poly.pdbx_strand_id
1 'polypeptide(L)'
;MTKDVPPYAIVGGIPARIIRYRFNEEICQKLLKLCWWDYPIWNCTTISGDEPIERFINKLSTWIGQESIEKHQPDCLNALMLNPYIGN
;
A
#
# COMPACT_ATOMS: atom_id res chain seq x y z
N MET A 1 -5.44 -7.22 -25.91
CA MET A 1 -5.35 -7.65 -24.50
C MET A 1 -3.94 -7.41 -24.00
N THR A 2 -3.76 -6.41 -23.14
CA THR A 2 -2.53 -6.15 -22.40
C THR A 2 -2.26 -7.32 -21.45
N LYS A 3 -1.03 -7.83 -21.41
CA LYS A 3 -0.64 -8.87 -20.45
C LYS A 3 -0.70 -8.30 -19.03
N ASP A 4 -1.14 -9.10 -18.08
CA ASP A 4 -1.16 -8.71 -16.67
C ASP A 4 0.25 -8.40 -16.15
N VAL A 5 0.35 -7.38 -15.31
CA VAL A 5 1.60 -6.97 -14.67
C VAL A 5 1.66 -7.58 -13.29
N PRO A 6 2.67 -8.42 -12.97
CA PRO A 6 2.81 -8.99 -11.63
C PRO A 6 2.97 -7.90 -10.56
N PRO A 7 2.50 -8.14 -9.32
CA PRO A 7 2.74 -7.20 -8.22
C PRO A 7 4.22 -6.88 -8.06
N TYR A 8 4.52 -5.61 -7.78
CA TYR A 8 5.89 -5.10 -7.63
C TYR A 8 6.79 -5.23 -8.87
N ALA A 9 6.29 -5.67 -10.02
CA ALA A 9 7.04 -5.65 -11.26
C ALA A 9 7.19 -4.21 -11.78
N ILE A 10 8.39 -3.88 -12.24
CA ILE A 10 8.69 -2.67 -12.99
C ILE A 10 8.65 -3.03 -14.47
N VAL A 11 7.71 -2.45 -15.21
CA VAL A 11 7.53 -2.66 -16.64
C VAL A 11 7.88 -1.40 -17.44
N GLY A 12 8.30 -1.56 -18.68
CA GLY A 12 8.53 -0.44 -19.59
C GLY A 12 8.74 -0.86 -21.04
N GLY A 13 8.81 0.13 -21.93
CA GLY A 13 8.94 -0.06 -23.38
C GLY A 13 7.60 -0.18 -24.12
N ILE A 14 7.68 -0.21 -25.44
CA ILE A 14 6.54 -0.39 -26.35
C ILE A 14 6.86 -1.58 -27.28
N PRO A 15 6.25 -2.77 -27.09
CA PRO A 15 5.30 -3.14 -26.03
C PRO A 15 5.96 -3.27 -24.65
N ALA A 16 5.18 -3.10 -23.59
CA ALA A 16 5.68 -3.17 -22.22
C ALA A 16 6.21 -4.57 -21.88
N ARG A 17 7.43 -4.63 -21.33
CA ARG A 17 8.07 -5.84 -20.81
C ARG A 17 8.52 -5.64 -19.37
N ILE A 18 8.59 -6.72 -18.60
CA ILE A 18 9.14 -6.71 -17.25
C ILE A 18 10.63 -6.41 -17.34
N ILE A 19 11.06 -5.33 -16.69
CA ILE A 19 12.47 -4.91 -16.60
C ILE A 19 13.11 -5.58 -15.38
N ARG A 20 12.46 -5.47 -14.22
CA ARG A 20 12.88 -6.05 -12.94
C ARG A 20 11.76 -5.96 -11.91
N TYR A 21 11.96 -6.52 -10.73
CA TYR A 21 11.09 -6.29 -9.57
C TYR A 21 11.63 -5.16 -8.69
N ARG A 22 10.73 -4.51 -7.94
CA ARG A 22 11.09 -3.47 -6.95
C ARG A 22 11.90 -4.05 -5.80
N PHE A 23 11.54 -5.27 -5.37
CA PHE A 23 12.19 -6.02 -4.29
C PHE A 23 12.43 -7.47 -4.71
N ASN A 24 13.12 -8.24 -3.87
CA ASN A 24 13.20 -9.69 -4.06
C ASN A 24 11.82 -10.35 -3.86
N GLU A 25 11.70 -11.61 -4.28
CA GLU A 25 10.42 -12.33 -4.23
C GLU A 25 9.91 -12.50 -2.79
N GLU A 26 10.80 -12.79 -1.84
CA GLU A 26 10.45 -12.97 -0.42
C GLU A 26 9.83 -11.72 0.20
N ILE A 27 10.40 -10.55 -0.07
CA ILE A 27 9.88 -9.25 0.41
C ILE A 27 8.55 -8.96 -0.26
N CYS A 28 8.40 -9.20 -1.56
CA CYS A 28 7.13 -9.03 -2.25
C CYS A 28 6.03 -9.89 -1.61
N GLN A 29 6.31 -11.18 -1.35
CA GLN A 29 5.36 -12.08 -0.71
C GLN A 29 4.98 -11.62 0.72
N LYS A 30 5.94 -11.13 1.51
CA LYS A 30 5.68 -10.58 2.84
C LYS A 30 4.79 -9.33 2.76
N LEU A 31 5.08 -8.41 1.86
CA LEU A 31 4.29 -7.18 1.70
C LEU A 31 2.86 -7.47 1.22
N LEU A 32 2.70 -8.43 0.30
CA LEU A 32 1.38 -8.86 -0.18
C LEU A 32 0.57 -9.53 0.93
N LYS A 33 1.19 -10.35 1.78
CA LYS A 33 0.51 -10.96 2.94
C LYS A 33 0.09 -9.92 3.97
N LEU A 34 0.88 -8.87 4.16
CA LEU A 34 0.61 -7.82 5.13
C LEU A 34 -0.51 -6.87 4.69
N CYS A 35 -0.79 -6.76 3.38
CA CYS A 35 -1.72 -5.76 2.84
C CYS A 35 -1.52 -4.38 3.46
N TRP A 36 -0.27 -3.91 3.55
CA TRP A 36 0.10 -2.75 4.35
C TRP A 36 -0.67 -1.47 3.99
N TRP A 37 -1.13 -1.35 2.75
CA TRP A 37 -1.94 -0.25 2.23
C TRP A 37 -3.36 -0.18 2.83
N ASP A 38 -3.85 -1.27 3.43
CA ASP A 38 -5.15 -1.29 4.11
C ASP A 38 -5.10 -0.55 5.45
N TYR A 39 -3.92 -0.26 6.00
CA TYR A 39 -3.77 0.33 7.31
C TYR A 39 -3.51 1.84 7.22
N PRO A 40 -3.99 2.65 8.18
CA PRO A 40 -3.85 4.10 8.18
C PRO A 40 -2.43 4.55 8.55
N ILE A 41 -1.45 4.18 7.73
CA ILE A 41 -0.02 4.39 8.01
C ILE A 41 0.39 5.87 8.06
N TRP A 42 -0.44 6.79 7.56
CA TRP A 42 -0.19 8.23 7.62
C TRP A 42 -0.18 8.77 9.06
N ASN A 43 -0.82 8.08 10.00
CA ASN A 43 -0.79 8.44 11.43
C ASN A 43 0.45 7.88 12.15
N CYS A 44 1.26 7.05 11.49
CA CYS A 44 2.35 6.36 12.14
C CYS A 44 3.57 7.28 12.29
N THR A 45 3.76 7.83 13.48
CA THR A 45 4.93 8.68 13.82
C THR A 45 6.24 7.90 13.89
N THR A 46 6.17 6.57 14.03
CA THR A 46 7.35 5.69 14.22
C THR A 46 7.93 5.16 12.90
N ILE A 47 7.23 5.32 11.77
CA ILE A 47 7.66 4.82 10.47
C ILE A 47 8.25 5.99 9.69
N SER A 48 9.56 5.97 9.46
CA SER A 48 10.22 6.92 8.56
C SER A 48 10.34 6.33 7.15
N GLY A 49 10.09 7.14 6.12
CA GLY A 49 10.04 6.70 4.72
C GLY A 49 11.39 6.29 4.13
N ASP A 50 12.49 6.62 4.81
CA ASP A 50 13.86 6.27 4.45
C ASP A 50 14.36 4.99 5.13
N GLU A 51 13.54 4.33 5.96
CA GLU A 51 13.94 3.09 6.60
C GLU A 51 14.04 1.91 5.59
N PRO A 52 14.98 0.96 5.82
CA PRO A 52 15.01 -0.29 5.09
C PRO A 52 13.67 -1.04 5.13
N ILE A 53 13.28 -1.61 4.00
CA ILE A 53 11.97 -2.26 3.82
C ILE A 53 11.72 -3.39 4.82
N GLU A 54 12.76 -4.10 5.26
CA GLU A 54 12.67 -5.16 6.25
C GLU A 54 12.29 -4.61 7.63
N ARG A 55 12.80 -3.44 8.01
CA ARG A 55 12.41 -2.78 9.27
C ARG A 55 10.95 -2.37 9.23
N PHE A 56 10.50 -1.82 8.10
CA PHE A 56 9.09 -1.49 7.89
C PHE A 56 8.19 -2.73 8.05
N ILE A 57 8.51 -3.83 7.36
CA ILE A 57 7.78 -5.10 7.44
C ILE A 57 7.70 -5.61 8.88
N ASN A 58 8.83 -5.60 9.62
CA ASN A 58 8.87 -6.10 10.99
C ASN A 58 8.05 -5.24 11.96
N LYS A 59 8.17 -3.90 11.86
CA LYS A 59 7.37 -2.97 12.68
C LYS A 59 5.87 -3.18 12.45
N LEU A 60 5.46 -3.20 11.18
CA LEU A 60 4.05 -3.37 10.83
C LEU A 60 3.51 -4.74 11.25
N SER A 61 4.29 -5.81 11.02
CA SER A 61 3.91 -7.17 11.45
C SER A 61 3.70 -7.24 12.96
N THR A 62 4.54 -6.56 13.73
CA THR A 62 4.44 -6.49 15.19
C THR A 62 3.16 -5.80 15.63
N TRP A 63 2.82 -4.65 15.03
CA TRP A 63 1.61 -3.91 15.38
C TRP A 63 0.32 -4.62 15.01
N ILE A 64 0.29 -5.30 13.87
CA ILE A 64 -0.85 -6.12 13.48
C ILE A 64 -1.02 -7.28 14.48
N GLY A 65 0.07 -7.93 14.87
CA GLY A 65 0.04 -9.01 15.86
C GLY A 65 -0.34 -8.56 17.28
N GLN A 66 -0.12 -7.29 17.61
CA GLN A 66 -0.49 -6.68 18.89
C GLN A 66 -1.88 -6.02 18.86
N GLU A 67 -2.65 -6.20 17.77
CA GLU A 67 -3.96 -5.55 17.53
C GLU A 67 -3.94 -4.03 17.76
N SER A 68 -2.77 -3.41 17.57
CA SER A 68 -2.58 -1.98 17.85
C SER A 68 -3.03 -1.08 16.70
N ILE A 69 -3.40 -1.67 15.55
CA ILE A 69 -3.84 -0.94 14.36
C ILE A 69 -4.94 -1.71 13.64
N GLU A 70 -6.04 -1.01 13.32
CA GLU A 70 -7.14 -1.53 12.53
C GLU A 70 -7.02 -1.08 11.07
N LYS A 71 -7.68 -1.82 10.17
CA LYS A 71 -7.76 -1.44 8.76
C LYS A 71 -8.52 -0.12 8.62
N HIS A 72 -8.07 0.72 7.71
CA HIS A 72 -8.75 1.95 7.40
C HIS A 72 -10.12 1.67 6.77
N GLN A 73 -11.16 2.24 7.39
CA GLN A 73 -12.53 2.26 6.88
C GLN A 73 -12.89 3.71 6.58
N PRO A 74 -12.79 4.17 5.31
CA PRO A 74 -13.18 5.51 4.96
C PRO A 74 -14.70 5.67 5.08
N ASP A 75 -15.14 6.82 5.56
CA ASP A 75 -16.56 7.15 5.60
C ASP A 75 -17.14 7.20 4.18
N CYS A 76 -18.30 6.58 3.97
CA CYS A 76 -19.01 6.69 2.70
C CYS A 76 -19.52 8.13 2.53
N LEU A 77 -18.93 8.86 1.57
CA LEU A 77 -19.42 10.18 1.19
C LEU A 77 -20.82 10.04 0.61
N ASN A 78 -21.75 10.84 1.13
CA ASN A 78 -23.09 10.99 0.57
C ASN A 78 -23.23 12.33 -0.15
N ALA A 79 -24.26 12.47 -0.99
CA ALA A 79 -24.48 13.68 -1.78
C ALA A 79 -24.56 14.95 -0.90
N LEU A 80 -25.12 14.84 0.31
CA LEU A 80 -25.24 15.96 1.25
C LEU A 80 -23.88 16.48 1.74
N MET A 81 -22.89 15.60 1.92
CA MET A 81 -21.51 15.97 2.30
C MET A 81 -20.76 16.71 1.19
N LEU A 82 -21.20 16.57 -0.06
CA LEU A 82 -20.56 17.22 -1.21
C LEU A 82 -21.20 18.57 -1.58
N ASN A 83 -22.40 18.88 -1.05
CA ASN A 83 -23.12 20.13 -1.31
C ASN A 83 -22.27 21.41 -1.13
N PRO A 84 -21.35 21.53 -0.15
CA PRO A 84 -20.50 22.71 -0.03
C PRO A 84 -19.46 22.88 -1.16
N TYR A 85 -19.16 21.81 -1.91
CA TYR A 85 -18.10 21.77 -2.93
C TYR A 85 -18.64 21.73 -4.36
N ILE A 86 -19.89 21.33 -4.53
CA ILE A 86 -20.57 21.36 -5.82
C ILE A 86 -21.33 22.69 -5.87
N GLY A 87 -20.75 23.68 -6.54
CA GLY A 87 -21.42 24.97 -6.75
C GLY A 87 -22.78 24.79 -7.44
N ASN A 88 -23.73 25.68 -7.12
CA ASN A 88 -25.06 25.73 -7.74
C ASN A 88 -25.00 25.90 -9.26
#